data_AF-A0A9D1PP54-F1
#
_entry.id   AF-A0A9D1PP54-F1
#
_cell.length_a   1.000
_cell.length_b   1.000
_cell.length_c   1.000
_cell.angle_alpha   90.00
_cell.angle_beta   90.00
_cell.angle_gamma   90.00
#
_symmetry.space_group_name_H-M   'P 1'
#
loop_
_entity.id
_entity.type
_entity.pdbx_description
1 polymer ?
#
loop_
_entity_poly.entity_id
_entity_poly.type
_entity_poly.pdbx_seq_one_letter_code
_entity_poly.pdbx_strand_id
1 'polypeptide(L)'
;MANIVQGTNKFYIGEDEANPLAEITFQPKSDGVITVDHTYVSDELRGQGIAGKLVEVITSYAREQNLKIEPVCSYVQSKMEKTEAYHDLIAK
;
A
#
# COMPACT_ATOMS: atom_id res chain seq x y z
N MET A 1 -5.31 -12.97 13.13
CA MET A 1 -5.59 -11.91 12.13
C MET A 1 -4.28 -11.16 11.94
N ALA A 2 -3.85 -10.93 10.70
CA ALA A 2 -2.64 -10.13 10.46
C ALA A 2 -2.96 -8.68 10.82
N ASN A 3 -2.32 -8.15 11.87
CA ASN A 3 -2.50 -6.77 12.29
C ASN A 3 -1.61 -5.89 11.42
N ILE A 4 -2.22 -4.97 10.67
CA ILE A 4 -1.50 -3.96 9.90
C ILE A 4 -1.23 -2.80 10.84
N VAL A 5 0.04 -2.50 11.05
CA VAL A 5 0.51 -1.39 11.87
C VAL A 5 0.85 -0.23 10.95
N GLN A 6 0.35 0.95 11.28
CA GLN A 6 0.68 2.20 10.59
C GLN A 6 1.95 2.79 11.20
N GLY A 7 2.99 2.94 10.39
CA GLY A 7 4.20 3.69 10.71
C GLY A 7 4.20 5.07 10.06
N THR A 8 5.33 5.77 10.16
CA THR A 8 5.56 7.02 9.43
C THR A 8 5.75 6.69 7.95
N ASN A 9 4.76 7.00 7.12
CA ASN A 9 4.84 6.86 5.65
C ASN A 9 4.99 5.40 5.18
N LYS A 10 4.60 4.44 6.02
CA LYS A 10 4.58 3.02 5.69
C LYS A 10 3.50 2.29 6.48
N PHE A 11 3.00 1.20 5.93
CA PHE A 11 2.20 0.22 6.66
C PHE A 11 2.93 -1.11 6.65
N TYR A 12 2.99 -1.77 7.79
CA TYR A 12 3.69 -3.05 7.90
C TYR A 12 2.88 -4.07 8.70
N ILE A 13 3.24 -5.33 8.53
CA ILE A 13 2.70 -6.48 9.24
C ILE A 13 3.89 -7.25 9.76
N GLY A 14 3.93 -7.46 11.07
CA GLY A 14 5.02 -8.16 11.74
C GLY A 14 4.93 -7.89 13.23
N GLU A 15 5.64 -8.69 14.01
CA GLU A 15 5.78 -8.44 15.45
C GLU A 15 6.76 -7.29 15.72
N ASP A 16 7.67 -7.01 14.79
CA ASP A 16 8.72 -6.02 14.94
C ASP A 16 8.87 -5.16 13.67
N GLU A 17 9.11 -3.86 13.84
CA GLU A 17 9.32 -2.93 12.72
C GLU A 17 10.69 -3.16 12.04
N ALA A 18 11.65 -3.75 12.75
CA ALA A 18 12.95 -4.09 12.18
C ALA A 18 12.88 -5.31 11.25
N ASN A 19 11.90 -6.20 11.43
CA ASN A 19 11.69 -7.40 10.62
C ASN A 19 10.22 -7.58 10.26
N PRO A 20 9.64 -6.69 9.44
CA PRO A 20 8.27 -6.83 9.01
C PRO A 20 8.15 -8.03 8.06
N LEU A 21 7.14 -8.86 8.28
CA LEU A 21 6.77 -9.93 7.36
C LEU A 21 6.14 -9.38 6.08
N ALA A 22 5.56 -8.18 6.13
CA ALA A 22 5.13 -7.46 4.94
C ALA A 22 5.14 -5.97 5.21
N GLU A 23 5.47 -5.16 4.22
CA GLU A 23 5.41 -3.71 4.31
C GLU A 23 5.06 -3.07 2.97
N ILE A 24 4.46 -1.88 3.04
CA ILE A 24 4.20 -1.00 1.92
C ILE A 24 4.63 0.41 2.34
N THR A 25 5.46 1.04 1.53
CA THR A 25 5.91 2.40 1.76
C THR A 25 5.19 3.35 0.82
N PHE A 26 4.94 4.56 1.31
CA PHE A 26 4.34 5.61 0.51
C PHE A 26 4.92 6.96 0.89
N GLN A 27 5.14 7.83 -0.08
CA GLN A 27 5.68 9.16 0.14
C GLN A 27 4.62 10.20 -0.23
N PRO A 28 4.20 11.08 0.69
CA PRO A 28 3.34 12.19 0.33
C PRO A 28 4.07 13.11 -0.64
N LYS A 29 3.40 13.43 -1.75
CA LYS A 29 3.76 14.45 -2.72
C LYS A 29 2.95 15.72 -2.46
N SER A 30 3.40 16.80 -3.08
CA SER A 30 2.62 18.03 -3.21
C SER A 30 1.29 17.75 -3.93
N ASP A 31 0.29 18.62 -3.71
CA ASP A 31 -1.01 18.57 -4.39
C ASP A 31 -1.94 17.41 -3.96
N GLY A 32 -1.73 16.84 -2.77
CA GLY A 32 -2.61 15.81 -2.24
C GLY A 32 -2.45 14.46 -2.93
N VAL A 33 -1.24 14.15 -3.40
CA VAL A 33 -0.89 12.85 -3.99
C VAL A 33 0.04 12.11 -3.03
N ILE A 34 -0.04 10.77 -3.00
CA ILE A 34 0.90 9.90 -2.31
C ILE A 34 1.51 8.92 -3.31
N THR A 35 2.82 8.81 -3.34
CA THR A 35 3.56 7.90 -4.21
C THR A 35 3.81 6.60 -3.49
N VAL A 36 3.32 5.48 -4.02
CA VAL A 36 3.59 4.15 -3.47
C VAL A 36 4.76 3.54 -4.24
N ASP A 37 5.93 3.57 -3.63
CA ASP A 37 7.20 3.21 -4.28
C ASP A 37 7.64 1.77 -4.00
N HIS A 38 7.36 1.24 -2.80
CA HIS A 38 7.81 -0.08 -2.40
C HIS A 38 6.69 -0.93 -1.78
N THR A 39 6.71 -2.22 -2.09
CA THR A 39 5.86 -3.21 -1.43
C THR A 39 6.66 -4.50 -1.28
N TYR A 40 6.81 -4.94 -0.05
CA TYR A 40 7.52 -6.16 0.30
C TYR A 40 6.59 -7.11 1.04
N VAL A 41 6.65 -8.40 0.70
CA VAL A 41 5.93 -9.46 1.41
C VAL A 41 6.85 -10.66 1.50
N SER A 42 7.11 -11.11 2.73
CA SER A 42 7.84 -12.32 3.05
C SER A 42 7.18 -13.54 2.41
N ASP A 43 7.98 -14.54 2.06
CA ASP A 43 7.51 -15.77 1.43
C ASP A 43 6.52 -16.53 2.33
N GLU A 44 6.67 -16.42 3.65
CA GLU A 44 5.75 -17.00 4.64
C GLU A 44 4.32 -16.44 4.53
N LEU A 45 4.18 -15.20 4.05
CA LEU A 45 2.92 -14.51 3.84
C LEU A 45 2.47 -14.53 2.37
N ARG A 46 3.27 -15.08 1.45
CA ARG A 46 2.85 -15.26 0.06
C ARG A 46 1.72 -16.27 -0.05
N GLY A 47 0.90 -16.09 -1.08
CA GLY A 47 -0.31 -16.90 -1.29
C GLY A 47 -1.48 -16.54 -0.37
N GLN A 48 -1.27 -15.73 0.67
CA GLN A 48 -2.34 -15.31 1.60
C GLN A 48 -3.00 -13.97 1.21
N GLY A 49 -2.58 -13.38 0.09
CA GLY A 49 -3.14 -12.11 -0.41
C GLY A 49 -2.75 -10.87 0.40
N ILE A 50 -1.69 -10.95 1.22
CA ILE A 50 -1.26 -9.86 2.10
C ILE A 50 -0.89 -8.57 1.34
N ALA A 51 -0.18 -8.68 0.21
CA ALA A 51 0.12 -7.53 -0.62
C ALA A 51 -1.15 -6.78 -1.09
N GLY A 52 -2.23 -7.53 -1.38
CA GLY A 52 -3.53 -6.96 -1.73
C GLY A 52 -4.13 -6.18 -0.57
N LYS A 53 -4.08 -6.75 0.65
CA LYS A 53 -4.59 -6.08 1.86
C LYS A 53 -3.84 -4.79 2.18
N LEU A 54 -2.52 -4.77 1.99
CA LEU A 54 -1.72 -3.56 2.16
C LEU A 54 -2.14 -2.47 1.15
N VAL A 55 -2.37 -2.86 -0.10
CA VAL A 55 -2.91 -1.95 -1.14
C VAL A 55 -4.33 -1.46 -0.80
N GLU A 56 -5.17 -2.31 -0.22
CA GLU A 56 -6.51 -1.93 0.27
C GLU A 56 -6.43 -0.92 1.41
N VAL A 57 -5.50 -1.09 2.35
CA VAL A 57 -5.33 -0.14 3.46
C VAL A 57 -4.84 1.22 2.98
N ILE A 58 -3.83 1.26 2.09
CA ILE A 58 -3.34 2.53 1.57
C ILE A 58 -4.38 3.24 0.70
N THR A 59 -5.18 2.50 -0.07
CA THR A 59 -6.28 3.07 -0.86
C THR A 59 -7.41 3.59 0.01
N SER A 60 -7.77 2.89 1.09
CA SER A 60 -8.72 3.40 2.09
C SER A 60 -8.20 4.68 2.74
N TYR A 61 -6.94 4.67 3.20
CA TYR A 61 -6.30 5.85 3.78
C TYR A 61 -6.31 7.04 2.82
N ALA A 62 -5.93 6.81 1.56
CA ALA A 62 -5.96 7.85 0.54
C ALA A 62 -7.39 8.38 0.33
N ARG A 63 -8.39 7.51 0.24
CA ARG A 63 -9.79 7.91 0.07
C ARG A 63 -10.32 8.73 1.25
N GLU A 64 -10.04 8.32 2.48
CA GLU A 64 -10.44 9.04 3.69
C GLU A 64 -9.79 10.43 3.78
N GLN A 65 -8.52 10.53 3.39
CA GLN A 65 -7.76 11.77 3.38
C GLN A 65 -7.96 12.61 2.09
N ASN A 66 -8.81 12.17 1.15
CA ASN A 66 -8.99 12.80 -0.16
C ASN A 66 -7.69 12.94 -0.97
N LEU A 67 -6.78 11.98 -0.83
CA LEU A 67 -5.51 11.90 -1.54
C LEU A 67 -5.63 11.00 -2.78
N LYS A 68 -4.77 11.25 -3.77
CA LYS A 68 -4.54 10.35 -4.92
C LYS A 68 -3.32 9.48 -4.68
N ILE A 69 -3.26 8.30 -5.29
CA ILE A 69 -2.14 7.37 -5.23
C ILE A 69 -1.44 7.34 -6.58
N GLU A 70 -0.14 7.61 -6.58
CA GLU A 70 0.75 7.38 -7.71
C GLU A 70 1.46 6.03 -7.52
N PRO A 71 1.03 4.97 -8.23
CA PRO A 71 1.63 3.65 -8.08
C PRO A 71 2.94 3.57 -8.87
N VAL A 72 4.07 3.79 -8.21
CA VAL A 72 5.41 3.64 -8.80
C VAL A 72 5.86 2.18 -8.77
N CYS A 73 5.47 1.42 -7.74
CA CYS A 73 5.72 -0.01 -7.70
C CYS A 73 4.88 -0.74 -8.78
N SER A 74 5.54 -1.53 -9.63
CA SER A 74 4.89 -2.29 -10.71
C SER A 74 3.80 -3.24 -10.20
N TYR A 75 3.95 -3.80 -8.99
CA TYR A 75 2.93 -4.64 -8.36
C TYR A 75 1.66 -3.83 -8.05
N VAL A 76 1.82 -2.68 -7.41
CA VAL A 76 0.72 -1.79 -7.02
C VAL A 76 0.02 -1.26 -8.26
N GLN A 77 0.78 -0.85 -9.27
CA GLN A 77 0.25 -0.41 -10.56
C GLN A 77 -0.64 -1.50 -11.17
N SER A 78 -0.11 -2.73 -11.33
CA SER A 78 -0.90 -3.83 -11.88
C SER A 78 -2.14 -4.15 -11.04
N LYS A 79 -2.04 -4.07 -9.70
CA LYS A 79 -3.16 -4.35 -8.80
C LYS A 79 -4.24 -3.27 -8.90
N MET A 80 -3.85 -1.99 -8.98
CA MET A 80 -4.75 -0.86 -9.14
C MET A 80 -5.39 -0.85 -10.52
N GLU A 81 -4.65 -1.09 -11.59
CA GLU A 81 -5.20 -1.19 -12.94
C GLU A 81 -6.21 -2.34 -13.09
N LYS A 82 -5.96 -3.48 -12.44
CA LYS A 82 -6.91 -4.62 -12.44
C LYS A 82 -8.16 -4.38 -11.59
N THR A 83 -8.15 -3.39 -10.70
CA THR A 83 -9.24 -3.15 -9.75
C THR A 83 -9.87 -1.79 -10.03
N GLU A 84 -10.99 -1.80 -10.75
CA GLU A 84 -11.71 -0.57 -11.16
C GLU A 84 -12.05 0.35 -9.98
N ALA A 85 -12.31 -0.21 -8.80
CA ALA A 85 -12.61 0.53 -7.57
C ALA A 85 -11.47 1.44 -7.06
N TYR A 86 -10.25 1.27 -7.58
CA TYR A 86 -9.10 2.10 -7.26
C TYR A 86 -8.77 3.11 -8.36
N HIS A 87 -9.38 3.01 -9.54
CA HIS A 87 -9.05 3.87 -10.68
C HIS A 87 -9.32 5.34 -10.41
N ASP A 88 -10.30 5.66 -9.56
CA ASP A 88 -10.59 7.03 -9.15
C ASP A 88 -9.50 7.60 -8.23
N LEU A 89 -8.76 6.74 -7.51
CA LEU A 89 -7.67 7.13 -6.64
C LEU A 89 -6.34 7.24 -7.38
N ILE A 90 -6.19 6.65 -8.58
CA ILE A 90 -4.94 6.72 -9.34
C ILE A 90 -4.65 8.17 -9.75
N ALA A 91 -3.50 8.69 -9.33
CA ALA A 91 -2.94 9.94 -9.86
C ALA A 91 -2.48 9.68 -11.31
N LYS A 92 -3.02 10.46 -12.25
CA LYS A 92 -2.63 10.43 -13.67
C LYS A 92 -1.49 11.39 -13.96
#